data_AF-A0A831V605-F1
#
_entry.id   AF-A0A831V605-F1
#
_cell.length_a   1.000
_cell.length_b   1.000
_cell.length_c   1.000
_cell.angle_alpha   90.00
_cell.angle_beta   90.00
_cell.angle_gamma   90.00
#
_symmetry.space_group_name_H-M   'P 1'
#
loop_
_entity.id
_entity.type
_entity.pdbx_description
1 polymer ?
#
loop_
_entity_poly.entity_id
_entity_poly.type
_entity_poly.pdbx_seq_one_letter_code
_entity_poly.pdbx_strand_id
1 'polypeptide(L)'
;MGFPARYVVAGVVSVLAVAVFWLIYTWPVAVQYLPNFKVEYSRGIGKVLQLEVVDESGRPVVFCATLYGWLPNGTFMNIGWRCGKGVINLDKRPLDEYVKHYVDIPGDVGIVVFLTYINGTEGDKPALARYVASFAVDPRETPKRDVVKATIKVKSSGAPQRQNAAAKYSLQWPPSQIDERCYAADWYMCYYWKLDYIYDAGYNIQIPIAAIRVFYDYYKYYFLFVSAYLQVSGSNYIYFRGSAAIKYKTGSTGYSANIYTIVLREQKVYLDVQVNLLYPSRPVVFAAGFYGDYALARYKEVEISPLCPSGCETGNTADVYLARPVFQSDGTIKQFVDTDYTPDDEYGLSRFFITANRYWSYLTARDDYSLFLDSIDVEKSVSGTYIFSVGIPWPFKSSIAADGKLMVGIGQIQLMRSYVVAEATLREAYESTDDVVGRYYTPGVMFDVGSYDSQIASLLVDVYTVLQ
;
A
#
# COMPACT_ATOMS: atom_id res chain seq x y z
N MET A 1 -3.97 8.83 66.86
CA MET A 1 -4.97 8.06 66.07
C MET A 1 -4.22 7.24 65.04
N GLY A 2 -4.23 5.91 65.14
CA GLY A 2 -3.61 5.03 64.15
C GLY A 2 -4.67 4.40 63.25
N PHE A 3 -4.57 4.59 61.94
CA PHE A 3 -5.43 3.88 60.98
C PHE A 3 -5.13 2.36 61.06
N PRO A 4 -6.15 1.48 61.17
CA PRO A 4 -5.88 0.05 61.27
C PRO A 4 -5.36 -0.49 59.94
N ALA A 5 -4.14 -1.05 59.94
CA ALA A 5 -3.47 -1.54 58.73
C ALA A 5 -4.30 -2.54 57.90
N ARG A 6 -5.24 -3.27 58.53
CA ARG A 6 -6.18 -4.18 57.85
C ARG A 6 -7.06 -3.48 56.80
N TYR A 7 -7.49 -2.23 57.02
CA TYR A 7 -8.28 -1.48 56.03
C TYR A 7 -7.42 -0.98 54.86
N VAL A 8 -6.16 -0.65 55.11
CA VAL A 8 -5.20 -0.26 54.05
C VAL A 8 -4.88 -1.46 53.16
N VAL A 9 -4.61 -2.64 53.75
CA VAL A 9 -4.35 -3.87 52.98
C VAL A 9 -5.57 -4.30 52.16
N ALA A 10 -6.78 -4.26 52.73
CA ALA A 10 -8.00 -4.56 51.99
C ALA A 10 -8.22 -3.59 50.82
N GLY A 11 -8.03 -2.28 51.03
CA GLY A 11 -8.12 -1.28 49.97
C GLY A 11 -7.09 -1.49 48.85
N VAL A 12 -5.83 -1.77 49.19
CA VAL A 12 -4.76 -2.04 48.21
C VAL A 12 -5.05 -3.30 47.40
N VAL A 13 -5.51 -4.39 48.04
CA VAL A 13 -5.90 -5.63 47.35
C VAL A 13 -7.10 -5.40 46.42
N SER A 14 -8.10 -4.63 46.85
CA SER A 14 -9.25 -4.28 46.00
C SER A 14 -8.86 -3.41 44.79
N VAL A 15 -7.99 -2.41 44.98
CA VAL A 15 -7.49 -1.57 43.88
C VAL A 15 -6.63 -2.38 42.91
N LEU A 16 -5.78 -3.29 43.41
CA LEU A 16 -5.02 -4.23 42.57
C LEU A 16 -5.94 -5.18 41.81
N ALA A 17 -6.97 -5.75 42.45
CA ALA A 17 -7.93 -6.63 41.80
C ALA A 17 -8.71 -5.89 40.69
N VAL A 18 -9.14 -4.65 40.93
CA VAL A 18 -9.78 -3.81 39.91
C VAL A 18 -8.80 -3.48 38.78
N ALA A 19 -7.55 -3.11 39.08
CA ALA A 19 -6.55 -2.80 38.05
C ALA A 19 -6.18 -4.02 37.19
N VAL A 20 -6.03 -5.21 37.79
CA VAL A 20 -5.80 -6.48 37.10
C VAL A 20 -7.01 -6.87 36.26
N PHE A 21 -8.23 -6.73 36.78
CA PHE A 21 -9.45 -6.98 36.01
C PHE A 21 -9.57 -6.01 34.82
N TRP A 22 -9.23 -4.73 35.00
CA TRP A 22 -9.27 -3.72 33.94
C TRP A 22 -8.20 -3.97 32.87
N LEU A 23 -7.00 -4.41 33.27
CA LEU A 23 -5.97 -4.90 32.35
C LEU A 23 -6.50 -6.09 31.54
N ILE A 24 -7.00 -7.15 32.19
CA ILE A 24 -7.53 -8.34 31.50
C ILE A 24 -8.70 -7.97 30.56
N TYR A 25 -9.57 -7.02 30.94
CA TYR A 25 -10.68 -6.57 30.11
C TYR A 25 -10.23 -5.80 28.86
N THR A 26 -9.16 -5.01 28.96
CA THR A 26 -8.65 -4.15 27.88
C THR A 26 -7.44 -4.69 27.14
N TRP A 27 -6.95 -5.87 27.53
CA TRP A 27 -5.93 -6.60 26.78
C TRP A 27 -6.36 -6.82 25.32
N PRO A 28 -5.41 -6.74 24.37
CA PRO A 28 -5.71 -6.97 22.97
C PRO A 28 -6.12 -8.43 22.76
N VAL A 29 -7.30 -8.63 22.20
CA VAL A 29 -7.90 -9.95 21.93
C VAL A 29 -7.47 -10.46 20.56
N ALA A 30 -7.13 -9.56 19.64
CA ALA A 30 -6.45 -9.87 18.39
C ALA A 30 -5.33 -8.84 18.16
N VAL A 31 -4.22 -9.30 17.59
CA VAL A 31 -3.11 -8.44 17.15
C VAL A 31 -2.66 -8.88 15.76
N GLN A 32 -2.53 -7.91 14.86
CA GLN A 32 -2.01 -8.06 13.52
C GLN A 32 -0.63 -7.41 13.46
N TYR A 33 0.34 -8.09 12.84
CA TYR A 33 1.68 -7.60 12.61
C TYR A 33 2.01 -7.72 11.12
N LEU A 34 2.28 -6.58 10.48
CA LEU A 34 2.98 -6.52 9.19
C LEU A 34 4.25 -5.68 9.38
N PRO A 35 5.23 -5.73 8.45
CA PRO A 35 6.56 -5.15 8.69
C PRO A 35 6.54 -3.67 9.11
N ASN A 36 5.55 -2.92 8.64
CA ASN A 36 5.50 -1.46 8.75
C ASN A 36 4.36 -0.95 9.66
N PHE A 37 3.47 -1.83 10.13
CA PHE A 37 2.39 -1.45 11.05
C PHE A 37 1.93 -2.60 11.95
N LYS A 38 1.33 -2.24 13.09
CA LYS A 38 0.65 -3.15 14.01
C LYS A 38 -0.80 -2.71 14.18
N VAL A 39 -1.75 -3.63 14.25
CA VAL A 39 -3.14 -3.32 14.65
C VAL A 39 -3.57 -4.19 15.82
N GLU A 40 -4.13 -3.58 16.85
CA GLU A 40 -4.61 -4.22 18.08
C GLU A 40 -6.11 -3.99 18.26
N TYR A 41 -6.83 -5.04 18.65
CA TYR A 41 -8.28 -5.03 18.85
C TYR A 41 -8.60 -5.36 20.30
N SER A 42 -9.21 -4.44 21.04
CA SER A 42 -9.58 -4.66 22.44
C SER A 42 -11.02 -4.24 22.75
N ARG A 43 -11.53 -4.74 23.89
CA ARG A 43 -12.72 -4.18 24.53
C ARG A 43 -12.29 -2.97 25.37
N GLY A 44 -13.21 -2.04 25.59
CA GLY A 44 -12.88 -0.77 26.22
C GLY A 44 -14.09 0.11 26.47
N ILE A 45 -13.84 1.34 26.90
CA ILE A 45 -14.90 2.33 27.16
C ILE A 45 -14.98 3.29 25.97
N GLY A 46 -16.06 3.17 25.19
CA GLY A 46 -16.32 4.01 24.03
C GLY A 46 -15.67 3.51 22.74
N LYS A 47 -16.21 3.95 21.60
CA LYS A 47 -15.76 3.55 20.26
C LYS A 47 -14.63 4.45 19.76
N VAL A 48 -13.38 3.95 19.82
CA VAL A 48 -12.17 4.75 19.56
C VAL A 48 -11.25 4.08 18.54
N LEU A 49 -10.83 4.85 17.53
CA LEU A 49 -9.69 4.51 16.68
C LEU A 49 -8.47 5.25 17.24
N GLN A 50 -7.51 4.51 17.80
CA GLN A 50 -6.24 5.05 18.25
C GLN A 50 -5.22 4.94 17.12
N LEU A 51 -4.60 6.04 16.72
CA LEU A 51 -3.45 6.02 15.81
C LEU A 51 -2.20 6.43 16.59
N GLU A 52 -1.27 5.50 16.72
CA GLU A 52 0.06 5.70 17.28
C GLU A 52 1.07 5.89 16.14
N VAL A 53 1.83 6.99 16.18
CA VAL A 53 2.93 7.26 15.25
C VAL A 53 4.20 7.48 16.05
N VAL A 54 5.19 6.66 15.77
CA VAL A 54 6.48 6.62 16.46
C VAL A 54 7.63 6.59 15.45
N ASP A 55 8.82 7.02 15.87
CA ASP A 55 10.01 6.80 15.07
C ASP A 55 10.44 5.32 15.05
N GLU A 56 11.47 5.00 14.29
CA GLU A 56 12.04 3.64 14.19
C GLU A 56 12.51 3.08 15.54
N SER A 57 12.88 3.96 16.49
CA SER A 57 13.25 3.63 17.88
C SER A 57 12.05 3.53 18.83
N GLY A 58 10.82 3.67 18.33
CA GLY A 58 9.59 3.65 19.13
C GLY A 58 9.30 4.93 19.93
N ARG A 59 10.00 6.04 19.65
CA ARG A 59 9.80 7.32 20.36
C ARG A 59 8.63 8.11 19.73
N PRO A 60 7.80 8.79 20.53
CA PRO A 60 6.62 9.49 20.03
C PRO A 60 6.97 10.77 19.25
N VAL A 61 6.62 10.81 17.97
CA VAL A 61 6.76 12.00 17.10
C VAL A 61 5.54 12.94 17.26
N VAL A 62 5.68 14.20 16.84
CA VAL A 62 4.55 15.13 16.73
C VAL A 62 4.09 15.17 15.27
N PHE A 63 2.81 14.94 15.03
CA PHE A 63 2.27 14.70 13.68
C PHE A 63 0.83 15.19 13.54
N CYS A 64 0.42 15.36 12.28
CA CYS A 64 -0.97 15.45 11.84
C CYS A 64 -1.25 14.32 10.86
N ALA A 65 -2.38 13.64 11.03
CA ALA A 65 -2.77 12.49 10.21
C ALA A 65 -4.14 12.71 9.56
N THR A 66 -4.26 12.44 8.26
CA THR A 66 -5.55 12.31 7.55
C THR A 66 -5.73 10.88 7.09
N LEU A 67 -6.87 10.27 7.40
CA LEU A 67 -7.15 8.86 7.12
C LEU A 67 -8.27 8.73 6.08
N TYR A 68 -8.05 7.90 5.07
CA TYR A 68 -9.00 7.62 4.00
C TYR A 68 -9.17 6.12 3.78
N GLY A 69 -10.42 5.67 3.67
CA GLY A 69 -10.78 4.34 3.18
C GLY A 69 -11.19 4.42 1.70
N TRP A 70 -10.72 3.48 0.89
CA TRP A 70 -11.15 3.35 -0.51
C TRP A 70 -12.31 2.35 -0.59
N LEU A 71 -13.46 2.71 -1.16
CA LEU A 71 -14.70 1.93 -1.14
C LEU A 71 -14.86 1.01 -2.36
N PRO A 72 -15.76 0.00 -2.34
CA PRO A 72 -15.98 -0.91 -3.48
C PRO A 72 -16.43 -0.19 -4.76
N ASN A 73 -17.20 0.89 -4.62
CA ASN A 73 -17.61 1.78 -5.72
C ASN A 73 -16.51 2.76 -6.19
N GLY A 74 -15.27 2.58 -5.70
CA GLY A 74 -14.08 3.34 -6.06
C GLY A 74 -13.95 4.73 -5.46
N THR A 75 -14.96 5.21 -4.71
CA THR A 75 -14.86 6.51 -4.04
C THR A 75 -13.98 6.43 -2.79
N PHE A 76 -13.51 7.58 -2.32
CA PHE A 76 -12.72 7.70 -1.10
C PHE A 76 -13.58 8.27 0.03
N MET A 77 -13.62 7.55 1.16
CA MET A 77 -14.32 7.98 2.36
C MET A 77 -13.31 8.50 3.38
N ASN A 78 -13.54 9.70 3.91
CA ASN A 78 -12.71 10.24 5.00
C ASN A 78 -13.06 9.52 6.30
N ILE A 79 -12.06 8.93 6.96
CA ILE A 79 -12.20 8.23 8.25
C ILE A 79 -11.99 9.21 9.41
N GLY A 80 -11.11 10.19 9.23
CA GLY A 80 -10.91 11.29 10.17
C GLY A 80 -9.58 12.02 9.96
N TRP A 81 -9.42 13.13 10.67
CA TRP A 81 -8.17 13.87 10.78
C TRP A 81 -7.92 14.30 12.21
N ARG A 82 -6.65 14.29 12.66
CA ARG A 82 -6.23 14.96 13.90
C ARG A 82 -4.72 15.20 13.94
N CYS A 83 -4.30 16.21 14.69
CA CYS A 83 -2.92 16.42 15.10
C CYS A 83 -2.68 15.98 16.56
N GLY A 84 -1.44 15.61 16.89
CA GLY A 84 -1.06 15.23 18.25
C GLY A 84 0.39 14.76 18.36
N LYS A 85 0.71 14.09 19.48
CA LYS A 85 2.05 13.56 19.78
C LYS A 85 1.99 12.12 20.24
N GLY A 86 2.69 11.23 19.56
CA GLY A 86 2.76 9.80 19.86
C GLY A 86 1.47 9.07 19.54
N VAL A 87 0.37 9.40 20.22
CA VAL A 87 -0.95 8.78 20.03
C VAL A 87 -2.01 9.86 19.84
N ILE A 88 -2.89 9.68 18.84
CA ILE A 88 -4.15 10.40 18.69
C ILE A 88 -5.33 9.45 18.85
N ASN A 89 -6.44 9.98 19.37
CA ASN A 89 -7.73 9.29 19.42
C ASN A 89 -8.69 9.94 18.42
N LEU A 90 -9.25 9.13 17.52
CA LEU A 90 -10.25 9.47 16.54
C LEU A 90 -11.58 8.77 16.89
N ASP A 91 -12.68 9.31 16.39
CA ASP A 91 -13.97 8.61 16.39
C ASP A 91 -13.86 7.36 15.52
N LYS A 92 -14.29 6.21 16.05
CA LYS A 92 -14.29 4.95 15.30
C LYS A 92 -15.48 4.79 14.37
N ARG A 93 -16.56 5.57 14.51
CA ARG A 93 -17.79 5.34 13.73
C ARG A 93 -17.60 5.42 12.20
N PRO A 94 -16.81 6.34 11.63
CA PRO A 94 -16.47 6.30 10.21
C PRO A 94 -15.72 5.03 9.82
N LEU A 95 -14.85 4.50 10.69
CA LEU A 95 -14.18 3.21 10.47
C LEU A 95 -15.18 2.04 10.52
N ASP A 96 -16.10 2.01 11.49
CA ASP A 96 -17.17 1.00 11.57
C ASP A 96 -18.13 1.05 10.37
N GLU A 97 -18.30 2.22 9.74
CA GLU A 97 -19.06 2.38 8.49
C GLU A 97 -18.26 1.85 7.29
N TYR A 98 -16.98 2.22 7.19
CA TYR A 98 -16.08 1.79 6.12
C TYR A 98 -16.05 0.26 5.97
N VAL A 99 -15.79 -0.45 7.08
CA VAL A 99 -15.58 -1.90 7.04
C VAL A 99 -16.86 -2.70 6.75
N LYS A 100 -18.06 -2.12 6.89
CA LYS A 100 -19.31 -2.80 6.53
C LYS A 100 -19.39 -3.13 5.04
N HIS A 101 -18.71 -2.36 4.20
CA HIS A 101 -18.61 -2.61 2.77
C HIS A 101 -17.67 -3.79 2.42
N TYR A 102 -17.05 -4.42 3.43
CA TYR A 102 -16.00 -5.42 3.28
C TYR A 102 -16.18 -6.65 4.16
N VAL A 103 -17.33 -6.85 4.83
CA VAL A 103 -17.53 -7.97 5.78
C VAL A 103 -17.28 -9.34 5.14
N ASP A 104 -17.57 -9.46 3.84
CA ASP A 104 -17.48 -10.71 3.07
C ASP A 104 -16.16 -10.89 2.30
N ILE A 105 -15.16 -9.99 2.45
CA ILE A 105 -13.84 -10.20 1.82
C ILE A 105 -13.00 -11.22 2.62
N PRO A 106 -12.17 -12.04 1.96
CA PRO A 106 -11.38 -13.09 2.61
C PRO A 106 -10.07 -12.57 3.22
N GLY A 107 -10.07 -11.37 3.79
CA GLY A 107 -8.85 -10.68 4.25
C GLY A 107 -9.11 -9.38 5.01
N ASP A 108 -8.05 -8.62 5.27
CA ASP A 108 -8.11 -7.25 5.80
C ASP A 108 -8.23 -6.22 4.69
N VAL A 109 -8.88 -5.09 4.99
CA VAL A 109 -9.00 -3.93 4.10
C VAL A 109 -8.11 -2.77 4.56
N GLY A 110 -7.43 -2.13 3.60
CA GLY A 110 -6.48 -1.05 3.84
C GLY A 110 -7.11 0.31 4.14
N ILE A 111 -6.43 1.11 4.96
CA ILE A 111 -6.74 2.51 5.27
C ILE A 111 -5.50 3.34 4.97
N VAL A 112 -5.61 4.26 4.01
CA VAL A 112 -4.53 5.16 3.60
C VAL A 112 -4.38 6.27 4.63
N VAL A 113 -3.15 6.53 5.08
CA VAL A 113 -2.82 7.53 6.08
C VAL A 113 -1.81 8.52 5.52
N PHE A 114 -2.23 9.78 5.38
CA PHE A 114 -1.36 10.90 5.03
C PHE A 114 -0.85 11.57 6.29
N LEU A 115 0.46 11.59 6.48
CA LEU A 115 1.14 12.15 7.63
C LEU A 115 1.97 13.38 7.24
N THR A 116 1.84 14.44 8.02
CA THR A 116 2.83 15.53 8.10
C THR A 116 3.35 15.54 9.53
N TYR A 117 4.67 15.44 9.74
CA TYR A 117 5.26 15.28 11.07
C TYR A 117 6.57 16.06 11.24
N ILE A 118 6.90 16.39 12.49
CA ILE A 118 8.18 17.05 12.83
C ILE A 118 9.31 16.02 12.80
N ASN A 119 10.33 16.31 11.98
CA ASN A 119 11.50 15.49 11.73
C ASN A 119 12.81 16.22 12.09
N GLY A 120 12.84 16.84 13.27
CA GLY A 120 13.94 17.70 13.73
C GLY A 120 13.67 19.18 13.50
N THR A 121 14.74 19.97 13.35
CA THR A 121 14.71 21.44 13.29
C THR A 121 15.60 21.97 12.17
N GLU A 122 15.11 22.96 11.42
CA GLU A 122 15.83 23.69 10.39
C GLU A 122 15.92 25.17 10.81
N GLY A 123 17.09 25.57 11.31
CA GLY A 123 17.22 26.80 12.09
C GLY A 123 16.31 26.78 13.32
N ASP A 124 15.61 27.88 13.58
CA ASP A 124 14.65 28.01 14.70
C ASP A 124 13.25 27.42 14.40
N LYS A 125 13.07 26.70 13.28
CA LYS A 125 11.77 26.16 12.85
C LYS A 125 11.73 24.64 12.87
N PRO A 126 10.58 24.00 13.12
CA PRO A 126 10.43 22.56 12.98
C PRO A 126 10.59 22.14 11.51
N ALA A 127 11.48 21.19 11.24
CA ALA A 127 11.60 20.56 9.92
C ALA A 127 10.42 19.61 9.72
N LEU A 128 9.63 19.79 8.65
CA LEU A 128 8.39 19.03 8.42
C LEU A 128 8.57 17.97 7.33
N ALA A 129 8.54 16.70 7.72
CA ALA A 129 8.50 15.57 6.80
C ALA A 129 7.05 15.19 6.43
N ARG A 130 6.86 14.73 5.19
CA ARG A 130 5.58 14.26 4.66
C ARG A 130 5.70 12.78 4.31
N TYR A 131 4.70 11.98 4.64
CA TYR A 131 4.72 10.53 4.42
C TYR A 131 3.31 10.02 4.12
N VAL A 132 3.20 9.08 3.19
CA VAL A 132 1.95 8.34 2.94
C VAL A 132 2.19 6.89 3.28
N ALA A 133 1.38 6.39 4.19
CA ALA A 133 1.44 5.05 4.75
C ALA A 133 0.03 4.45 4.79
N SER A 134 -0.11 3.31 5.48
CA SER A 134 -1.40 2.68 5.72
C SER A 134 -1.33 1.68 6.86
N PHE A 135 -2.50 1.23 7.28
CA PHE A 135 -2.68 -0.01 8.04
C PHE A 135 -3.90 -0.75 7.47
N ALA A 136 -3.94 -2.07 7.64
CA ALA A 136 -5.09 -2.89 7.23
C ALA A 136 -5.88 -3.32 8.47
N VAL A 137 -7.21 -3.42 8.33
CA VAL A 137 -8.13 -3.81 9.42
C VAL A 137 -8.99 -5.01 9.04
N ASP A 138 -9.30 -5.86 10.02
CA ASP A 138 -10.23 -6.98 9.83
C ASP A 138 -11.66 -6.43 9.81
N PRO A 139 -12.41 -6.58 8.70
CA PRO A 139 -13.76 -6.03 8.62
C PRO A 139 -14.79 -6.78 9.48
N ARG A 140 -14.46 -8.01 9.92
CA ARG A 140 -15.31 -8.87 10.77
C ARG A 140 -15.02 -8.67 12.25
N GLU A 141 -13.79 -8.33 12.64
CA GLU A 141 -13.46 -8.01 14.04
C GLU A 141 -13.64 -6.52 14.37
N THR A 142 -13.38 -5.60 13.43
CA THR A 142 -13.49 -4.15 13.68
C THR A 142 -14.84 -3.75 14.32
N PRO A 143 -16.02 -4.14 13.80
CA PRO A 143 -17.31 -3.71 14.36
C PRO A 143 -17.62 -4.25 15.76
N LYS A 144 -17.04 -5.42 16.11
CA LYS A 144 -17.28 -6.15 17.38
C LYS A 144 -16.51 -5.59 18.58
N ARG A 145 -15.58 -4.67 18.32
CA ARG A 145 -14.58 -4.20 19.29
C ARG A 145 -14.84 -2.73 19.62
N ASP A 146 -14.46 -2.29 20.81
CA ASP A 146 -14.63 -0.90 21.21
C ASP A 146 -13.45 -0.07 20.70
N VAL A 147 -12.24 -0.60 20.87
CA VAL A 147 -10.99 0.06 20.50
C VAL A 147 -10.29 -0.70 19.37
N VAL A 148 -9.84 0.05 18.36
CA VAL A 148 -8.85 -0.40 17.37
C VAL A 148 -7.66 0.53 17.51
N LYS A 149 -6.48 -0.01 17.81
CA LYS A 149 -5.23 0.74 17.85
C LYS A 149 -4.36 0.35 16.66
N ALA A 150 -4.04 1.30 15.79
CA ALA A 150 -3.05 1.15 14.73
C ALA A 150 -1.76 1.84 15.14
N THR A 151 -0.61 1.20 14.96
CA THR A 151 0.73 1.77 15.17
C THR A 151 1.47 1.82 13.85
N ILE A 152 1.89 3.01 13.42
CA ILE A 152 2.72 3.26 12.23
C ILE A 152 4.10 3.73 12.67
N LYS A 153 5.15 3.21 12.03
CA LYS A 153 6.52 3.71 12.19
C LYS A 153 6.85 4.73 11.10
N VAL A 154 7.60 5.77 11.44
CA VAL A 154 8.17 6.75 10.50
C VAL A 154 9.68 6.88 10.70
N LYS A 155 10.41 7.21 9.64
CA LYS A 155 11.85 7.57 9.73
C LYS A 155 12.00 8.85 10.56
N SER A 156 13.03 8.99 11.39
CA SER A 156 13.31 10.28 12.06
C SER A 156 14.79 10.61 12.25
N SER A 157 15.16 11.85 11.94
CA SER A 157 16.24 12.57 12.62
C SER A 157 15.78 13.01 14.02
N GLY A 158 16.65 12.84 15.03
CA GLY A 158 16.27 12.87 16.45
C GLY A 158 15.67 14.19 16.99
N ALA A 159 14.87 14.07 18.06
CA ALA A 159 14.02 15.14 18.63
C ALA A 159 14.39 15.56 20.08
N PRO A 160 13.80 16.66 20.60
CA PRO A 160 13.24 16.66 21.98
C PRO A 160 11.73 17.04 22.12
N GLN A 161 11.22 17.32 23.35
CA GLN A 161 9.77 17.30 23.75
C GLN A 161 9.29 18.59 24.50
N ARG A 162 8.06 18.83 25.04
CA ARG A 162 6.88 18.02 25.49
C ARG A 162 5.67 18.95 25.85
N GLN A 163 4.36 18.65 25.60
CA GLN A 163 3.32 18.27 26.62
C GLN A 163 1.82 18.38 26.15
N ASN A 164 0.93 17.65 26.86
CA ASN A 164 -0.44 17.84 27.43
C ASN A 164 -1.39 19.02 27.00
N ALA A 165 -2.73 19.05 27.19
CA ALA A 165 -3.73 18.21 27.91
C ALA A 165 -5.19 18.33 27.34
N ALA A 166 -6.10 17.42 27.75
CA ALA A 166 -7.58 17.41 27.53
C ALA A 166 -8.15 16.95 26.14
N ALA A 167 -9.49 16.87 26.01
CA ALA A 167 -10.33 16.65 24.79
C ALA A 167 -11.86 16.55 25.16
N LYS A 168 -12.82 16.74 24.21
CA LYS A 168 -14.26 16.33 24.30
C LYS A 168 -14.94 16.22 22.91
N TYR A 169 -16.05 15.48 22.79
CA TYR A 169 -16.78 15.16 21.54
C TYR A 169 -18.17 15.82 21.42
N SER A 170 -18.62 16.12 20.19
CA SER A 170 -20.02 16.27 19.76
C SER A 170 -20.15 16.05 18.24
N LEU A 171 -21.32 15.68 17.72
CA LEU A 171 -21.56 15.46 16.27
C LEU A 171 -22.45 16.54 15.65
N GLN A 172 -22.03 17.09 14.50
CA GLN A 172 -22.92 17.33 13.36
C GLN A 172 -22.14 17.55 12.06
N TRP A 173 -22.78 17.31 10.93
CA TRP A 173 -22.27 17.51 9.56
C TRP A 173 -23.25 18.48 8.85
N PRO A 174 -22.80 19.39 7.96
CA PRO A 174 -21.44 19.60 7.48
C PRO A 174 -20.54 20.38 8.48
N PRO A 175 -19.23 20.07 8.57
CA PRO A 175 -18.32 20.75 9.47
C PRO A 175 -17.85 22.10 8.90
N SER A 176 -18.01 23.18 9.67
CA SER A 176 -17.60 24.54 9.29
C SER A 176 -16.32 25.05 9.97
N GLN A 177 -15.77 24.31 10.94
CA GLN A 177 -14.53 24.66 11.64
C GLN A 177 -13.82 23.42 12.18
N ILE A 178 -12.48 23.48 12.27
CA ILE A 178 -11.61 22.38 12.71
C ILE A 178 -10.69 22.85 13.83
N ASP A 179 -10.82 22.16 14.97
CA ASP A 179 -9.92 22.11 16.14
C ASP A 179 -9.63 20.61 16.40
N GLU A 180 -8.60 20.13 17.10
CA GLU A 180 -7.79 20.68 18.20
C GLU A 180 -6.35 20.11 18.10
N ARG A 181 -5.36 20.91 18.56
CA ARG A 181 -3.90 20.61 18.78
C ARG A 181 -2.96 20.69 17.58
N CYS A 182 -2.81 21.89 17.04
CA CYS A 182 -1.68 22.24 16.18
C CYS A 182 -0.32 22.14 16.91
N TYR A 183 0.79 22.27 16.18
CA TYR A 183 2.14 22.18 16.75
C TYR A 183 2.36 23.19 17.88
N ALA A 184 2.33 22.73 19.14
CA ALA A 184 2.38 23.59 20.32
C ALA A 184 3.81 23.84 20.80
N ALA A 185 4.53 24.69 20.06
CA ALA A 185 5.70 25.44 20.52
C ALA A 185 5.81 26.68 19.63
N ASP A 186 5.30 27.82 20.11
CA ASP A 186 5.28 29.17 19.51
C ASP A 186 4.73 29.36 18.07
N TRP A 187 4.44 28.27 17.34
CA TRP A 187 4.08 28.26 15.93
C TRP A 187 2.77 27.47 15.71
N TYR A 188 1.62 28.13 15.85
CA TYR A 188 0.30 27.49 15.70
C TYR A 188 0.02 27.11 14.24
N MET A 189 0.45 25.91 13.82
CA MET A 189 0.23 25.37 12.47
C MET A 189 -0.27 23.93 12.52
N CYS A 190 -1.35 23.65 11.80
CA CYS A 190 -1.96 22.34 11.60
C CYS A 190 -1.90 21.99 10.10
N TYR A 191 -1.59 20.75 9.74
CA TYR A 191 -1.57 20.31 8.34
C TYR A 191 -2.54 19.15 8.11
N TYR A 192 -3.32 19.22 7.04
CA TYR A 192 -4.19 18.12 6.62
C TYR A 192 -4.11 17.91 5.10
N TRP A 193 -4.45 16.70 4.66
CA TRP A 193 -4.39 16.32 3.25
C TRP A 193 -5.80 16.17 2.71
N LYS A 194 -6.20 17.08 1.82
CA LYS A 194 -7.51 17.10 1.20
C LYS A 194 -7.45 16.36 -0.14
N LEU A 195 -8.39 15.46 -0.40
CA LEU A 195 -8.63 14.92 -1.75
C LEU A 195 -8.94 16.09 -2.70
N ASP A 196 -8.19 16.19 -3.78
CA ASP A 196 -8.26 17.27 -4.76
C ASP A 196 -8.93 16.78 -6.06
N TYR A 197 -8.41 15.69 -6.62
CA TYR A 197 -8.90 15.14 -7.89
C TYR A 197 -8.68 13.62 -7.98
N ILE A 198 -9.57 12.91 -8.66
CA ILE A 198 -9.35 11.51 -9.08
C ILE A 198 -9.00 11.57 -10.56
N TYR A 199 -7.78 11.18 -10.91
CA TYR A 199 -7.28 11.20 -12.28
C TYR A 199 -7.99 10.21 -13.17
N ASP A 200 -8.14 8.99 -12.65
CA ASP A 200 -8.75 7.88 -13.34
C ASP A 200 -9.08 6.78 -12.31
N ALA A 201 -10.11 6.00 -12.60
CA ALA A 201 -10.55 4.85 -11.82
C ALA A 201 -11.25 3.84 -12.73
N GLY A 202 -10.87 2.58 -12.62
CA GLY A 202 -11.41 1.49 -13.41
C GLY A 202 -11.84 0.34 -12.51
N TYR A 203 -12.90 -0.37 -12.93
CA TYR A 203 -13.59 -1.38 -12.14
C TYR A 203 -13.62 -2.69 -12.89
N ASN A 204 -13.29 -3.79 -12.20
CA ASN A 204 -13.26 -5.13 -12.80
C ASN A 204 -12.50 -5.14 -14.15
N ILE A 205 -11.30 -4.55 -14.19
CA ILE A 205 -10.42 -4.49 -15.36
C ILE A 205 -9.28 -5.50 -15.23
N GLN A 206 -8.69 -5.91 -16.36
CA GLN A 206 -7.55 -6.85 -16.38
C GLN A 206 -6.27 -6.17 -15.88
N ILE A 207 -5.76 -6.63 -14.73
CA ILE A 207 -4.47 -6.23 -14.16
C ILE A 207 -3.47 -7.39 -14.32
N PRO A 208 -2.53 -7.32 -15.30
CA PRO A 208 -1.54 -8.37 -15.53
C PRO A 208 -0.54 -8.42 -14.38
N ILE A 209 -0.27 -9.62 -13.89
CA ILE A 209 0.79 -9.92 -12.91
C ILE A 209 2.03 -10.42 -13.66
N ALA A 210 1.83 -11.33 -14.63
CA ALA A 210 2.81 -11.72 -15.62
C ALA A 210 2.29 -11.38 -17.01
N ALA A 211 3.15 -10.84 -17.88
CA ALA A 211 2.85 -10.74 -19.30
C ALA A 211 4.12 -10.82 -20.13
N ILE A 212 4.00 -11.43 -21.30
CA ILE A 212 5.04 -11.50 -22.33
C ILE A 212 4.54 -10.77 -23.55
N ARG A 213 5.33 -9.84 -24.09
CA ARG A 213 5.06 -9.19 -25.37
C ARG A 213 6.11 -9.56 -26.39
N VAL A 214 5.67 -10.03 -27.56
CA VAL A 214 6.51 -10.40 -28.69
C VAL A 214 6.06 -9.60 -29.91
N PHE A 215 6.89 -8.66 -30.35
CA PHE A 215 6.65 -7.86 -31.56
C PHE A 215 7.13 -8.53 -32.83
N TYR A 216 8.38 -8.99 -32.79
CA TYR A 216 9.10 -9.59 -33.91
C TYR A 216 9.46 -11.03 -33.56
N ASP A 217 9.79 -11.84 -34.56
CA ASP A 217 10.23 -13.22 -34.36
C ASP A 217 9.24 -14.14 -33.61
N TYR A 218 7.96 -13.77 -33.50
CA TYR A 218 6.90 -14.60 -32.88
C TYR A 218 6.88 -16.04 -33.45
N TYR A 219 7.16 -16.20 -34.75
CA TYR A 219 7.21 -17.49 -35.42
C TYR A 219 8.38 -18.38 -34.98
N LYS A 220 9.39 -17.84 -34.26
CA LYS A 220 10.51 -18.61 -33.71
C LYS A 220 10.19 -19.32 -32.39
N TYR A 221 9.17 -18.88 -31.66
CA TYR A 221 8.82 -19.45 -30.36
C TYR A 221 7.97 -20.73 -30.51
N TYR A 222 8.29 -21.74 -29.70
CA TYR A 222 7.49 -22.95 -29.52
C TYR A 222 6.34 -22.67 -28.57
N PHE A 223 6.62 -22.06 -27.42
CA PHE A 223 5.59 -21.56 -26.52
C PHE A 223 6.03 -20.30 -25.77
N LEU A 224 5.03 -19.54 -25.35
CA LEU A 224 5.13 -18.54 -24.29
C LEU A 224 4.35 -19.08 -23.09
N PHE A 225 4.89 -18.99 -21.88
CA PHE A 225 4.24 -19.46 -20.66
C PHE A 225 4.17 -18.33 -19.63
N VAL A 226 3.02 -18.21 -18.99
CA VAL A 226 2.85 -17.30 -17.85
C VAL A 226 2.22 -18.05 -16.69
N SER A 227 2.74 -17.81 -15.50
CA SER A 227 2.22 -18.36 -14.26
C SER A 227 2.09 -17.28 -13.20
N ALA A 228 1.02 -17.35 -12.41
CA ALA A 228 0.80 -16.54 -11.24
C ALA A 228 0.15 -17.41 -10.16
N TYR A 229 0.95 -17.75 -9.14
CA TYR A 229 0.53 -18.58 -8.01
C TYR A 229 0.58 -17.74 -6.72
N LEU A 230 -0.56 -17.59 -6.04
CA LEU A 230 -0.69 -16.80 -4.82
C LEU A 230 -1.32 -17.67 -3.70
N GLN A 231 -0.49 -18.22 -2.80
CA GLN A 231 -0.95 -19.04 -1.67
C GLN A 231 -0.59 -18.45 -0.30
N VAL A 232 -1.61 -18.38 0.57
CA VAL A 232 -1.47 -18.08 2.00
C VAL A 232 -1.40 -19.38 2.82
N SER A 233 -0.55 -19.41 3.85
CA SER A 233 -0.38 -20.56 4.74
C SER A 233 0.27 -20.19 6.06
N GLY A 234 -0.12 -20.81 7.18
CA GLY A 234 0.58 -20.65 8.46
C GLY A 234 0.67 -19.18 8.89
N SER A 235 1.90 -18.63 8.87
CA SER A 235 2.24 -17.24 9.20
C SER A 235 2.40 -16.31 7.99
N ASN A 236 2.10 -16.78 6.78
CA ASN A 236 2.31 -16.01 5.56
C ASN A 236 1.10 -15.17 5.22
N TYR A 237 1.35 -14.01 4.63
CA TYR A 237 0.33 -13.08 4.15
C TYR A 237 0.65 -12.71 2.71
N ILE A 238 -0.37 -12.49 1.91
CA ILE A 238 -0.23 -11.86 0.59
C ILE A 238 -0.85 -10.49 0.69
N TYR A 239 -0.13 -9.47 0.25
CA TYR A 239 -0.67 -8.11 0.25
C TYR A 239 -0.65 -7.49 -1.13
N PHE A 240 -1.68 -6.67 -1.35
CA PHE A 240 -1.78 -5.72 -2.43
C PHE A 240 -1.40 -4.36 -1.87
N ARG A 241 -0.51 -3.65 -2.56
CA ARG A 241 -0.03 -2.32 -2.19
C ARG A 241 -0.26 -1.34 -3.33
N GLY A 242 -0.63 -0.13 -2.99
CA GLY A 242 -0.46 1.04 -3.83
C GLY A 242 0.87 1.75 -3.57
N SER A 243 1.10 2.82 -4.31
CA SER A 243 2.22 3.73 -4.09
C SER A 243 1.78 5.20 -4.13
N ALA A 244 2.60 6.07 -3.57
CA ALA A 244 2.41 7.51 -3.58
C ALA A 244 3.67 8.25 -4.01
N ALA A 245 3.47 9.35 -4.75
CA ALA A 245 4.49 10.32 -5.13
C ALA A 245 4.13 11.67 -4.50
N ILE A 246 4.91 12.10 -3.51
CA ILE A 246 4.75 13.37 -2.80
C ILE A 246 5.61 14.42 -3.50
N LYS A 247 4.98 15.34 -4.23
CA LYS A 247 5.61 16.46 -4.92
C LYS A 247 5.63 17.67 -3.99
N TYR A 248 6.83 18.12 -3.64
CA TYR A 248 7.04 19.27 -2.77
C TYR A 248 7.00 20.58 -3.56
N LYS A 249 6.55 21.68 -2.94
CA LYS A 249 6.57 23.03 -3.52
C LYS A 249 7.96 23.48 -3.99
N THR A 250 9.02 22.92 -3.42
CA THR A 250 10.42 23.15 -3.80
C THR A 250 10.84 22.42 -5.09
N GLY A 251 9.99 21.57 -5.66
CA GLY A 251 10.22 20.83 -6.91
C GLY A 251 10.77 19.40 -6.73
N SER A 252 11.14 18.98 -5.52
CA SER A 252 11.53 17.59 -5.26
C SER A 252 10.32 16.65 -5.21
N THR A 253 10.53 15.35 -5.38
CA THR A 253 9.48 14.32 -5.26
C THR A 253 10.00 13.13 -4.44
N GLY A 254 9.23 12.70 -3.43
CA GLY A 254 9.50 11.49 -2.65
C GLY A 254 8.48 10.39 -2.95
N TYR A 255 8.89 9.12 -2.86
CA TYR A 255 8.08 7.97 -3.27
C TYR A 255 7.90 6.98 -2.11
N SER A 256 6.66 6.50 -1.91
CA SER A 256 6.31 5.48 -0.90
C SER A 256 5.53 4.35 -1.54
N ALA A 257 5.81 3.11 -1.14
CA ALA A 257 5.00 1.93 -1.47
C ALA A 257 4.37 1.30 -0.21
N ASN A 258 4.31 2.04 0.89
CA ASN A 258 3.82 1.55 2.19
C ASN A 258 2.28 1.62 2.33
N ILE A 259 1.55 1.36 1.25
CA ILE A 259 0.11 1.63 1.12
C ILE A 259 -0.66 0.33 0.83
N TYR A 260 -0.80 -0.54 1.83
CA TYR A 260 -1.59 -1.77 1.75
C TYR A 260 -3.06 -1.45 1.42
N THR A 261 -3.60 -2.06 0.37
CA THR A 261 -5.01 -1.94 -0.04
C THR A 261 -5.84 -3.13 0.42
N ILE A 262 -5.27 -4.35 0.33
CA ILE A 262 -5.84 -5.61 0.82
C ILE A 262 -4.71 -6.47 1.39
N VAL A 263 -4.98 -7.20 2.49
CA VAL A 263 -4.06 -8.19 3.05
C VAL A 263 -4.80 -9.52 3.26
N LEU A 264 -4.36 -10.55 2.54
CA LEU A 264 -4.89 -11.91 2.59
C LEU A 264 -4.13 -12.72 3.64
N ARG A 265 -4.88 -13.41 4.51
CA ARG A 265 -4.32 -14.15 5.66
C ARG A 265 -4.99 -15.48 5.98
N GLU A 266 -5.99 -15.89 5.22
CA GLU A 266 -6.69 -17.17 5.43
C GLU A 266 -5.97 -18.25 4.64
N GLN A 267 -5.77 -19.43 5.22
CA GLN A 267 -4.99 -20.50 4.59
C GLN A 267 -5.70 -21.02 3.33
N LYS A 268 -5.30 -20.48 2.18
CA LYS A 268 -6.00 -20.65 0.91
C LYS A 268 -5.07 -20.32 -0.27
N VAL A 269 -5.29 -20.99 -1.40
CA VAL A 269 -4.80 -20.53 -2.70
C VAL A 269 -5.81 -19.52 -3.23
N TYR A 270 -5.34 -18.32 -3.54
CA TYR A 270 -6.18 -17.21 -4.01
C TYR A 270 -6.09 -17.00 -5.51
N LEU A 271 -4.97 -17.36 -6.13
CA LEU A 271 -4.73 -17.35 -7.56
C LEU A 271 -3.89 -18.57 -7.92
N ASP A 272 -4.32 -19.33 -8.93
CA ASP A 272 -3.57 -20.45 -9.50
C ASP A 272 -3.79 -20.44 -11.01
N VAL A 273 -2.91 -19.72 -11.70
CA VAL A 273 -2.92 -19.57 -13.16
C VAL A 273 -1.60 -20.10 -13.68
N GLN A 274 -1.65 -21.11 -14.55
CA GLN A 274 -0.48 -21.71 -15.19
C GLN A 274 -0.89 -22.07 -16.62
N VAL A 275 -0.40 -21.33 -17.61
CA VAL A 275 -0.91 -21.41 -18.99
C VAL A 275 0.17 -21.14 -20.03
N ASN A 276 0.04 -21.81 -21.18
CA ASN A 276 0.93 -21.68 -22.32
C ASN A 276 0.16 -21.24 -23.58
N LEU A 277 0.80 -20.36 -24.36
CA LEU A 277 0.43 -20.05 -25.74
C LEU A 277 1.39 -20.78 -26.67
N LEU A 278 0.94 -21.88 -27.27
CA LEU A 278 1.72 -22.65 -28.24
C LEU A 278 1.77 -21.93 -29.60
N TYR A 279 2.94 -21.97 -30.24
CA TYR A 279 3.19 -21.54 -31.61
C TYR A 279 2.56 -20.17 -31.98
N PRO A 280 2.92 -19.07 -31.30
CA PRO A 280 2.35 -17.75 -31.59
C PRO A 280 2.50 -17.40 -33.09
N SER A 281 1.37 -17.03 -33.71
CA SER A 281 1.23 -16.93 -35.17
C SER A 281 1.28 -15.50 -35.72
N ARG A 282 1.37 -14.52 -34.83
CA ARG A 282 1.43 -13.07 -35.11
C ARG A 282 2.01 -12.34 -33.88
N PRO A 283 2.33 -11.04 -33.97
CA PRO A 283 2.74 -10.24 -32.81
C PRO A 283 1.67 -10.29 -31.70
N VAL A 284 2.09 -10.34 -30.44
CA VAL A 284 1.19 -10.71 -29.32
C VAL A 284 1.65 -10.17 -27.97
N VAL A 285 0.70 -9.82 -27.11
CA VAL A 285 0.85 -9.79 -25.64
C VAL A 285 0.07 -10.96 -25.07
N PHE A 286 0.75 -11.87 -24.37
CA PHE A 286 0.16 -12.99 -23.66
C PHE A 286 0.30 -12.74 -22.16
N ALA A 287 -0.80 -12.71 -21.40
CA ALA A 287 -0.78 -12.30 -20.01
C ALA A 287 -1.68 -13.14 -19.09
N ALA A 288 -1.25 -13.23 -17.84
CA ALA A 288 -1.99 -13.79 -16.71
C ALA A 288 -2.06 -12.79 -15.57
N GLY A 289 -3.19 -12.78 -14.87
CA GLY A 289 -3.39 -11.90 -13.74
C GLY A 289 -4.80 -12.00 -13.19
N PHE A 290 -5.34 -10.87 -12.75
CA PHE A 290 -6.64 -10.78 -12.09
C PHE A 290 -7.47 -9.63 -12.61
N TYR A 291 -8.79 -9.79 -12.52
CA TYR A 291 -9.72 -8.68 -12.58
C TYR A 291 -9.63 -7.90 -11.28
N GLY A 292 -9.31 -6.62 -11.37
CA GLY A 292 -9.16 -5.72 -10.23
C GLY A 292 -9.90 -4.41 -10.41
N ASP A 293 -10.00 -3.67 -9.32
CA ASP A 293 -10.30 -2.24 -9.36
C ASP A 293 -8.99 -1.47 -9.22
N TYR A 294 -8.96 -0.25 -9.74
CA TYR A 294 -7.89 0.71 -9.48
C TYR A 294 -8.41 2.13 -9.26
N ALA A 295 -7.61 2.96 -8.61
CA ALA A 295 -7.80 4.41 -8.55
C ALA A 295 -6.45 5.13 -8.51
N LEU A 296 -6.35 6.24 -9.24
CA LEU A 296 -5.22 7.17 -9.18
C LEU A 296 -5.77 8.55 -8.76
N ALA A 297 -5.33 9.08 -7.62
CA ALA A 297 -5.89 10.29 -7.03
C ALA A 297 -4.83 11.27 -6.50
N ARG A 298 -5.07 12.58 -6.68
CA ARG A 298 -4.29 13.66 -6.08
C ARG A 298 -4.91 14.14 -4.77
N TYR A 299 -4.04 14.37 -3.81
CA TYR A 299 -4.31 15.06 -2.56
C TYR A 299 -3.43 16.31 -2.48
N LYS A 300 -3.95 17.37 -1.85
CA LYS A 300 -3.22 18.60 -1.55
C LYS A 300 -3.05 18.76 -0.05
N GLU A 301 -1.87 19.21 0.37
CA GLU A 301 -1.65 19.62 1.75
C GLU A 301 -2.20 21.03 1.99
N VAL A 302 -2.96 21.19 3.07
CA VAL A 302 -3.57 22.45 3.51
C VAL A 302 -3.05 22.77 4.91
N GLU A 303 -2.55 23.99 5.10
CA GLU A 303 -2.16 24.54 6.39
C GLU A 303 -3.31 25.34 7.01
N ILE A 304 -3.64 25.06 8.27
CA ILE A 304 -4.46 25.93 9.13
C ILE A 304 -3.52 26.60 10.14
N SER A 305 -3.53 27.93 10.17
CA SER A 305 -2.74 28.76 11.09
C SER A 305 -3.45 30.10 11.35
N PRO A 306 -3.02 30.96 12.29
CA PRO A 306 -3.68 32.26 12.53
C PRO A 306 -3.72 33.19 11.32
N LEU A 307 -2.79 33.02 10.37
CA LEU A 307 -2.76 33.73 9.08
C LEU A 307 -3.64 33.07 8.01
N CYS A 308 -4.01 31.80 8.20
CA CYS A 308 -4.78 30.95 7.30
C CYS A 308 -5.88 30.18 8.08
N PRO A 309 -6.82 30.88 8.77
CA PRO A 309 -7.77 30.23 9.68
C PRO A 309 -8.77 29.31 8.96
N SER A 310 -9.07 29.58 7.69
CA SER A 310 -9.92 28.75 6.82
C SER A 310 -9.16 27.63 6.10
N GLY A 311 -7.84 27.54 6.29
CA GLY A 311 -6.95 26.68 5.50
C GLY A 311 -6.40 27.36 4.24
N CYS A 312 -5.10 27.22 3.99
CA CYS A 312 -4.40 27.64 2.78
C CYS A 312 -3.67 26.45 2.15
N GLU A 313 -3.73 26.28 0.82
CA GLU A 313 -2.94 25.25 0.12
C GLU A 313 -1.44 25.53 0.26
N THR A 314 -0.65 24.54 0.72
CA THR A 314 0.80 24.74 0.91
C THR A 314 1.59 24.68 -0.40
N GLY A 315 0.98 24.14 -1.46
CA GLY A 315 1.60 23.82 -2.74
C GLY A 315 2.21 22.40 -2.80
N ASN A 316 2.21 21.65 -1.70
CA ASN A 316 2.59 20.24 -1.72
C ASN A 316 1.41 19.39 -2.21
N THR A 317 1.70 18.38 -3.05
CA THR A 317 0.71 17.42 -3.55
C THR A 317 1.19 15.98 -3.35
N ALA A 318 0.25 15.05 -3.22
CA ALA A 318 0.51 13.62 -3.14
C ALA A 318 -0.39 12.91 -4.15
N ASP A 319 0.22 12.32 -5.17
CA ASP A 319 -0.48 11.45 -6.13
C ASP A 319 -0.39 10.01 -5.61
N VAL A 320 -1.52 9.31 -5.48
CA VAL A 320 -1.59 7.95 -4.94
C VAL A 320 -2.25 7.02 -5.95
N TYR A 321 -1.55 5.95 -6.34
CA TYR A 321 -2.06 4.86 -7.18
C TYR A 321 -2.38 3.66 -6.30
N LEU A 322 -3.63 3.20 -6.33
CA LEU A 322 -4.13 2.03 -5.61
C LEU A 322 -4.71 1.02 -6.60
N ALA A 323 -4.54 -0.27 -6.30
CA ALA A 323 -5.31 -1.35 -6.92
C ALA A 323 -5.68 -2.41 -5.88
N ARG A 324 -6.74 -3.17 -6.16
CA ARG A 324 -7.16 -4.34 -5.37
C ARG A 324 -7.77 -5.40 -6.28
N PRO A 325 -7.71 -6.69 -5.91
CA PRO A 325 -8.41 -7.74 -6.65
C PRO A 325 -9.92 -7.69 -6.44
N VAL A 326 -10.67 -8.12 -7.46
CA VAL A 326 -12.07 -8.53 -7.34
C VAL A 326 -12.09 -9.98 -6.87
N PHE A 327 -12.90 -10.28 -5.86
CA PHE A 327 -13.08 -11.64 -5.35
C PHE A 327 -14.30 -12.32 -5.98
N GLN A 328 -14.21 -13.64 -6.15
CA GLN A 328 -15.31 -14.52 -6.49
C GLN A 328 -16.13 -14.87 -5.23
N SER A 329 -17.31 -15.46 -5.40
CA SER A 329 -18.21 -15.84 -4.28
C SER A 329 -17.64 -16.89 -3.33
N ASP A 330 -16.63 -17.66 -3.77
CA ASP A 330 -15.88 -18.59 -2.93
C ASP A 330 -14.72 -17.93 -2.16
N GLY A 331 -14.46 -16.63 -2.41
CA GLY A 331 -13.35 -15.86 -1.86
C GLY A 331 -11.99 -16.12 -2.55
N THR A 332 -11.93 -16.66 -3.77
CA THR A 332 -10.72 -16.62 -4.61
C THR A 332 -10.63 -15.30 -5.36
N ILE A 333 -9.46 -14.94 -5.88
CA ILE A 333 -9.31 -13.80 -6.77
C ILE A 333 -9.89 -14.18 -8.14
N LYS A 334 -10.65 -13.28 -8.75
CA LYS A 334 -11.19 -13.47 -10.09
C LYS A 334 -10.06 -13.36 -11.13
N GLN A 335 -9.55 -14.50 -11.57
CA GLN A 335 -8.40 -14.57 -12.47
C GLN A 335 -8.73 -14.27 -13.94
N PHE A 336 -7.70 -13.94 -14.73
CA PHE A 336 -7.77 -13.97 -16.19
C PHE A 336 -6.49 -14.53 -16.81
N VAL A 337 -6.68 -15.05 -18.02
CA VAL A 337 -5.64 -15.33 -19.01
C VAL A 337 -6.15 -14.73 -20.31
N ASP A 338 -5.34 -13.94 -21.00
CA ASP A 338 -5.78 -13.31 -22.24
C ASP A 338 -4.61 -13.11 -23.23
N THR A 339 -4.96 -12.94 -24.50
CA THR A 339 -4.04 -12.82 -25.64
C THR A 339 -4.46 -11.65 -26.51
N ASP A 340 -3.69 -10.56 -26.42
CA ASP A 340 -3.90 -9.32 -27.16
C ASP A 340 -2.98 -9.31 -28.39
N TYR A 341 -3.59 -9.29 -29.58
CA TYR A 341 -2.87 -9.37 -30.87
C TYR A 341 -2.52 -7.98 -31.45
N THR A 342 -2.59 -6.93 -30.63
CA THR A 342 -2.33 -5.53 -30.97
C THR A 342 -1.26 -4.94 -30.03
N PRO A 343 -0.02 -5.51 -29.99
CA PRO A 343 1.01 -5.23 -28.98
C PRO A 343 1.55 -3.79 -28.95
N ASP A 344 1.21 -2.99 -29.97
CA ASP A 344 1.65 -1.61 -30.20
C ASP A 344 0.58 -0.54 -29.89
N ASP A 345 -0.66 -0.91 -29.53
CA ASP A 345 -1.75 0.04 -29.32
C ASP A 345 -1.88 0.57 -27.87
N GLU A 346 -2.50 1.75 -27.70
CA GLU A 346 -2.77 2.32 -26.36
C GLU A 346 -4.02 1.69 -25.68
N TYR A 347 -4.45 0.49 -26.11
CA TYR A 347 -5.59 -0.27 -25.57
C TYR A 347 -5.13 -1.61 -24.93
N GLY A 348 -6.07 -2.56 -24.83
CA GLY A 348 -5.88 -3.92 -24.31
C GLY A 348 -4.94 -4.08 -23.11
N LEU A 349 -4.03 -5.04 -23.22
CA LEU A 349 -2.92 -5.30 -22.30
C LEU A 349 -1.67 -4.49 -22.72
N SER A 350 -1.56 -4.15 -24.01
CA SER A 350 -0.46 -3.37 -24.60
C SER A 350 -0.17 -2.05 -23.88
N ARG A 351 -1.21 -1.37 -23.38
CA ARG A 351 -1.08 -0.11 -22.60
C ARG A 351 -0.12 -0.20 -21.40
N PHE A 352 -0.04 -1.35 -20.73
CA PHE A 352 0.84 -1.56 -19.58
C PHE A 352 2.31 -1.49 -20.00
N PHE A 353 2.64 -2.19 -21.09
CA PHE A 353 3.97 -2.16 -21.70
C PHE A 353 4.31 -0.80 -22.29
N ILE A 354 3.37 -0.11 -22.95
CA ILE A 354 3.60 1.25 -23.46
C ILE A 354 3.91 2.22 -22.32
N THR A 355 3.20 2.12 -21.20
CA THR A 355 3.42 3.00 -20.05
C THR A 355 4.75 2.68 -19.36
N ALA A 356 5.07 1.39 -19.18
CA ALA A 356 6.39 0.96 -18.70
C ALA A 356 7.52 1.48 -19.61
N ASN A 357 7.47 1.20 -20.92
CA ASN A 357 8.48 1.63 -21.89
C ASN A 357 8.63 3.17 -22.00
N ARG A 358 7.61 3.94 -21.61
CA ARG A 358 7.63 5.41 -21.66
C ARG A 358 8.18 6.07 -20.39
N TYR A 359 8.03 5.45 -19.22
CA TYR A 359 8.35 6.09 -17.92
C TYR A 359 9.27 5.28 -17.00
N TRP A 360 9.47 3.99 -17.28
CA TRP A 360 10.28 3.07 -16.49
C TRP A 360 11.58 2.75 -17.24
N SER A 361 12.61 2.40 -16.47
CA SER A 361 13.82 1.77 -16.98
C SER A 361 13.54 0.30 -17.31
N TYR A 362 14.48 -0.37 -17.97
CA TYR A 362 14.44 -1.82 -18.17
C TYR A 362 15.80 -2.44 -17.87
N LEU A 363 15.78 -3.70 -17.49
CA LEU A 363 16.93 -4.59 -17.45
C LEU A 363 16.76 -5.70 -18.50
N THR A 364 17.84 -6.39 -18.84
CA THR A 364 17.87 -7.46 -19.85
C THR A 364 18.34 -8.76 -19.24
N ALA A 365 17.66 -9.85 -19.57
CA ALA A 365 18.15 -11.22 -19.40
C ALA A 365 18.28 -11.90 -20.77
N ARG A 366 19.24 -12.82 -20.92
CA ARG A 366 19.54 -13.57 -22.15
C ARG A 366 19.79 -15.03 -21.77
N ASP A 367 19.22 -15.95 -22.54
CA ASP A 367 19.35 -17.40 -22.39
C ASP A 367 19.44 -18.06 -23.79
N ASP A 368 20.07 -19.23 -23.90
CA ASP A 368 20.47 -19.81 -25.19
C ASP A 368 19.40 -20.64 -25.91
N TYR A 369 18.23 -20.84 -25.28
CA TYR A 369 17.06 -21.49 -25.92
C TYR A 369 15.72 -21.18 -25.23
N SER A 370 15.70 -21.04 -23.90
CA SER A 370 14.49 -20.78 -23.11
C SER A 370 14.75 -19.73 -22.04
N LEU A 371 14.21 -18.54 -22.22
CA LEU A 371 14.28 -17.53 -21.18
C LEU A 371 13.20 -17.80 -20.13
N PHE A 372 13.61 -18.22 -18.92
CA PHE A 372 12.75 -18.33 -17.75
C PHE A 372 12.99 -17.17 -16.78
N LEU A 373 11.97 -16.35 -16.50
CA LEU A 373 12.02 -15.26 -15.53
C LEU A 373 10.99 -15.48 -14.42
N ASP A 374 11.46 -15.72 -13.20
CA ASP A 374 10.64 -15.67 -11.99
C ASP A 374 10.79 -14.35 -11.23
N SER A 375 9.67 -13.87 -10.69
CA SER A 375 9.54 -12.80 -9.70
C SER A 375 10.64 -12.71 -8.64
N ILE A 376 11.04 -13.82 -8.01
CA ILE A 376 11.97 -13.79 -6.88
C ILE A 376 13.38 -13.43 -7.35
N ASP A 377 13.80 -13.93 -8.51
CA ASP A 377 15.13 -13.65 -9.06
C ASP A 377 15.16 -12.31 -9.81
N VAL A 378 14.06 -11.94 -10.47
CA VAL A 378 13.87 -10.61 -11.06
C VAL A 378 13.89 -9.51 -9.98
N GLU A 379 13.24 -9.68 -8.83
CA GLU A 379 13.32 -8.72 -7.71
C GLU A 379 14.72 -8.69 -7.06
N LYS A 380 15.41 -9.84 -6.90
CA LYS A 380 16.82 -9.85 -6.45
C LYS A 380 17.73 -9.02 -7.37
N SER A 381 17.51 -9.08 -8.69
CA SER A 381 18.34 -8.37 -9.68
C SER A 381 18.33 -6.85 -9.50
N VAL A 382 17.24 -6.28 -8.98
CA VAL A 382 17.09 -4.84 -8.70
C VAL A 382 17.42 -4.47 -7.25
N SER A 383 18.04 -5.37 -6.49
CA SER A 383 18.21 -5.24 -5.02
C SER A 383 16.86 -5.05 -4.28
N GLY A 384 15.80 -5.64 -4.82
CA GLY A 384 14.46 -5.60 -4.27
C GLY A 384 14.37 -6.33 -2.93
N THR A 385 13.40 -5.93 -2.12
CA THR A 385 13.15 -6.60 -0.83
C THR A 385 12.38 -7.91 -1.03
N TYR A 386 12.84 -8.99 -0.37
CA TYR A 386 12.19 -10.33 -0.38
C TYR A 386 10.72 -10.36 0.05
N ILE A 387 10.19 -9.23 0.52
CA ILE A 387 8.80 -9.08 0.90
C ILE A 387 7.90 -8.74 -0.32
N PHE A 388 8.47 -8.49 -1.49
CA PHE A 388 7.77 -8.04 -2.69
C PHE A 388 7.98 -9.03 -3.85
N SER A 389 7.03 -9.10 -4.79
CA SER A 389 7.05 -10.12 -5.86
C SER A 389 6.84 -9.52 -7.26
N VAL A 390 5.99 -8.51 -7.43
CA VAL A 390 5.89 -7.80 -8.71
C VAL A 390 5.31 -6.40 -8.57
N GLY A 391 5.90 -5.44 -9.28
CA GLY A 391 5.39 -4.10 -9.50
C GLY A 391 4.65 -4.00 -10.83
N ILE A 392 3.43 -3.46 -10.80
CA ILE A 392 2.56 -3.33 -11.97
C ILE A 392 2.40 -1.83 -12.26
N PRO A 393 2.78 -1.36 -13.47
CA PRO A 393 2.71 0.05 -13.79
C PRO A 393 1.28 0.57 -13.79
N TRP A 394 1.17 1.89 -13.64
CA TRP A 394 -0.05 2.59 -14.00
C TRP A 394 -0.40 2.32 -15.49
N PRO A 395 -1.64 1.95 -15.87
CA PRO A 395 -1.90 1.50 -17.25
C PRO A 395 -2.25 2.61 -18.25
N PHE A 396 -2.49 3.86 -17.80
CA PHE A 396 -3.17 4.87 -18.64
C PHE A 396 -2.37 6.17 -18.84
N LYS A 397 -2.51 6.73 -20.03
CA LYS A 397 -2.00 8.05 -20.37
C LYS A 397 -2.94 9.13 -19.83
N SER A 398 -2.72 9.56 -18.59
CA SER A 398 -3.33 10.78 -18.06
C SER A 398 -2.82 12.00 -18.85
N SER A 399 -3.72 12.90 -19.27
CA SER A 399 -3.38 14.20 -19.88
C SER A 399 -2.83 15.23 -18.86
N ILE A 400 -2.66 14.80 -17.61
CA ILE A 400 -2.32 15.62 -16.44
C ILE A 400 -1.07 15.04 -15.77
N ALA A 401 -0.33 15.87 -15.04
CA ALA A 401 0.95 15.59 -14.38
C ALA A 401 0.87 14.62 -13.17
N ALA A 402 0.25 13.46 -13.37
CA ALA A 402 0.47 12.25 -12.57
C ALA A 402 1.91 11.75 -12.77
N ASP A 403 2.45 11.05 -11.78
CA ASP A 403 3.80 10.52 -11.87
C ASP A 403 3.83 9.14 -12.54
N GLY A 404 4.40 9.04 -13.74
CA GLY A 404 4.50 7.80 -14.51
C GLY A 404 5.38 6.71 -13.85
N LYS A 405 6.06 7.06 -12.75
CA LYS A 405 6.84 6.12 -11.93
C LYS A 405 6.00 5.38 -10.89
N LEU A 406 4.73 5.74 -10.69
CA LEU A 406 3.83 5.03 -9.77
C LEU A 406 3.54 3.59 -10.22
N MET A 407 3.37 2.72 -9.23
CA MET A 407 3.05 1.30 -9.41
C MET A 407 2.07 0.79 -8.34
N VAL A 408 1.48 -0.38 -8.59
CA VAL A 408 0.85 -1.20 -7.55
C VAL A 408 1.65 -2.49 -7.38
N GLY A 409 1.64 -3.03 -6.18
CA GLY A 409 2.53 -4.09 -5.74
C GLY A 409 1.81 -5.32 -5.23
N ILE A 410 2.34 -6.49 -5.54
CA ILE A 410 1.94 -7.75 -4.90
C ILE A 410 3.17 -8.33 -4.21
N GLY A 411 3.01 -8.82 -2.98
CA GLY A 411 4.11 -9.37 -2.20
C GLY A 411 3.65 -10.24 -1.03
N GLN A 412 4.62 -10.90 -0.39
CA GLN A 412 4.43 -11.84 0.71
C GLN A 412 5.62 -11.77 1.68
N ILE A 413 5.49 -12.25 2.92
CA ILE A 413 6.60 -12.16 3.90
C ILE A 413 7.61 -13.33 3.80
N GLN A 414 7.28 -14.45 3.15
CA GLN A 414 8.18 -15.62 3.03
C GLN A 414 8.27 -16.14 1.60
N LEU A 415 9.49 -16.45 1.15
CA LEU A 415 9.88 -16.61 -0.25
C LEU A 415 9.28 -17.80 -1.04
N MET A 416 8.63 -18.76 -0.39
CA MET A 416 8.50 -20.13 -0.94
C MET A 416 7.08 -20.51 -1.41
N ARG A 417 6.10 -19.59 -1.45
CA ARG A 417 4.68 -19.96 -1.66
C ARG A 417 3.84 -19.10 -2.58
N SER A 418 4.34 -17.93 -2.98
CA SER A 418 3.73 -17.13 -4.05
C SER A 418 4.83 -16.75 -5.03
N TYR A 419 4.58 -16.92 -6.32
CA TYR A 419 5.56 -16.65 -7.36
C TYR A 419 4.85 -16.34 -8.68
N VAL A 420 5.58 -15.72 -9.59
CA VAL A 420 5.08 -15.22 -10.87
C VAL A 420 6.16 -15.48 -11.91
N VAL A 421 5.83 -16.21 -12.97
CA VAL A 421 6.78 -16.58 -14.03
C VAL A 421 6.32 -16.03 -15.37
N ALA A 422 7.29 -15.57 -16.14
CA ALA A 422 7.20 -15.39 -17.59
C ALA A 422 8.31 -16.22 -18.24
N GLU A 423 7.96 -17.15 -19.13
CA GLU A 423 8.89 -17.99 -19.87
C GLU A 423 8.62 -17.93 -21.38
N ALA A 424 9.68 -17.91 -22.18
CA ALA A 424 9.60 -17.94 -23.63
C ALA A 424 10.66 -18.87 -24.22
N THR A 425 10.21 -19.92 -24.90
CA THR A 425 11.05 -21.00 -25.43
C THR A 425 11.02 -21.02 -26.95
N LEU A 426 12.18 -21.17 -27.58
CA LEU A 426 12.29 -21.31 -29.03
C LEU A 426 11.75 -22.65 -29.53
N ARG A 427 11.56 -22.76 -30.84
CA ARG A 427 11.42 -24.05 -31.53
C ARG A 427 12.81 -24.61 -31.80
N GLU A 428 12.95 -25.93 -31.73
CA GLU A 428 14.12 -26.74 -32.11
C GLU A 428 14.92 -26.20 -33.32
N ALA A 429 14.24 -25.70 -34.35
CA ALA A 429 14.87 -25.12 -35.54
C ALA A 429 15.67 -23.81 -35.33
N TYR A 430 15.57 -23.17 -34.15
CA TYR A 430 16.23 -21.92 -33.79
C TYR A 430 17.11 -22.03 -32.51
N GLU A 431 16.98 -23.11 -31.73
CA GLU A 431 17.72 -23.33 -30.46
C GLU A 431 19.26 -23.37 -30.64
N SER A 432 19.74 -23.58 -31.86
CA SER A 432 21.18 -23.61 -32.20
C SER A 432 21.66 -22.41 -33.03
N THR A 433 20.84 -21.36 -33.13
CA THR A 433 21.15 -20.16 -33.93
C THR A 433 20.79 -18.85 -33.26
N ASP A 434 19.80 -18.86 -32.37
CA ASP A 434 19.22 -17.67 -31.77
C ASP A 434 19.14 -17.82 -30.25
N ASP A 435 19.51 -16.77 -29.53
CA ASP A 435 19.28 -16.64 -28.09
C ASP A 435 18.00 -15.84 -27.82
N VAL A 436 17.32 -16.19 -26.74
CA VAL A 436 16.13 -15.48 -26.26
C VAL A 436 16.58 -14.33 -25.36
N VAL A 437 16.16 -13.12 -25.67
CA VAL A 437 16.41 -11.93 -24.85
C VAL A 437 15.10 -11.35 -24.37
N GLY A 438 14.99 -11.15 -23.05
CA GLY A 438 13.85 -10.50 -22.41
C GLY A 438 14.25 -9.18 -21.78
N ARG A 439 13.44 -8.14 -22.01
CA ARG A 439 13.50 -6.87 -21.29
C ARG A 439 12.36 -6.80 -20.29
N TYR A 440 12.67 -6.68 -19.01
CA TYR A 440 11.70 -6.49 -17.95
C TYR A 440 11.86 -5.09 -17.33
N TYR A 441 10.74 -4.47 -16.97
CA TYR A 441 10.72 -3.05 -16.61
C TYR A 441 10.83 -2.81 -15.11
N THR A 442 11.51 -1.71 -14.75
CA THR A 442 11.73 -1.25 -13.38
C THR A 442 11.47 0.26 -13.32
N PRO A 443 10.71 0.80 -12.34
CA PRO A 443 10.55 2.22 -12.21
C PRO A 443 11.91 2.83 -11.86
N GLY A 444 12.24 3.97 -12.49
CA GLY A 444 13.53 4.66 -12.30
C GLY A 444 13.62 5.43 -10.97
N VAL A 445 13.09 4.86 -9.88
CA VAL A 445 13.07 5.41 -8.51
C VAL A 445 13.08 4.30 -7.47
N MET A 446 13.63 4.61 -6.29
CA MET A 446 13.47 3.80 -5.10
C MET A 446 12.18 4.20 -4.38
N PHE A 447 11.42 3.22 -3.89
CA PHE A 447 10.27 3.45 -3.02
C PHE A 447 10.65 3.23 -1.56
N ASP A 448 10.12 4.07 -0.68
CA ASP A 448 10.06 3.76 0.75
C ASP A 448 9.13 2.57 0.99
N VAL A 449 9.70 1.47 1.51
CA VAL A 449 9.02 0.24 1.91
C VAL A 449 9.20 0.03 3.42
N GLY A 450 8.93 1.08 4.22
CA GLY A 450 9.09 1.07 5.67
C GLY A 450 10.47 1.57 6.08
N SER A 451 11.31 0.69 6.64
CA SER A 451 12.70 1.02 7.01
C SER A 451 13.70 0.82 5.86
N TYR A 452 13.24 0.45 4.67
CA TYR A 452 14.07 0.14 3.50
C TYR A 452 13.63 0.97 2.31
N ASP A 453 14.59 1.42 1.51
CA ASP A 453 14.34 1.96 0.19
C ASP A 453 14.60 0.83 -0.83
N SER A 454 13.59 0.49 -1.63
CA SER A 454 13.61 -0.66 -2.55
C SER A 454 13.35 -0.19 -3.98
N GLN A 455 14.14 -0.66 -4.94
CA GLN A 455 13.64 -0.77 -6.31
C GLN A 455 12.70 -1.99 -6.37
N ILE A 456 11.85 -2.01 -7.38
CA ILE A 456 10.77 -2.98 -7.58
C ILE A 456 10.75 -3.31 -9.08
N ALA A 457 10.48 -4.55 -9.46
CA ALA A 457 10.51 -5.00 -10.84
C ALA A 457 9.13 -5.50 -11.31
N SER A 458 8.85 -5.33 -12.59
CA SER A 458 7.67 -5.92 -13.23
C SER A 458 7.99 -7.25 -13.91
N LEU A 459 7.01 -8.15 -13.98
CA LEU A 459 7.02 -9.31 -14.86
C LEU A 459 6.26 -9.01 -16.17
N LEU A 460 6.44 -7.77 -16.66
CA LEU A 460 6.11 -7.39 -18.03
C LEU A 460 7.37 -7.53 -18.86
N VAL A 461 7.44 -8.56 -19.71
CA VAL A 461 8.66 -8.95 -20.43
C VAL A 461 8.49 -8.76 -21.94
N ASP A 462 9.23 -7.81 -22.52
CA ASP A 462 9.41 -7.71 -23.97
C ASP A 462 10.42 -8.78 -24.41
N VAL A 463 9.98 -9.77 -25.17
CA VAL A 463 10.83 -10.88 -25.62
C VAL A 463 11.11 -10.77 -27.12
N TYR A 464 12.37 -10.98 -27.50
CA TYR A 464 12.85 -11.02 -28.87
C TYR A 464 14.05 -11.97 -29.00
N THR A 465 14.50 -12.23 -30.23
CA THR A 465 15.68 -13.06 -30.49
C THR A 465 16.89 -12.24 -30.91
N VAL A 466 18.08 -12.75 -30.62
CA VAL A 466 19.36 -12.27 -31.19
C VAL A 466 20.14 -13.46 -31.71
N LEU A 467 20.94 -13.28 -32.76
CA LEU A 467 21.87 -14.32 -33.19
C LEU A 467 22.92 -14.58 -32.10
N GLN A 468 23.32 -15.84 -31.96
CA GLN A 468 24.30 -16.33 -30.98
C GLN A 468 25.65 -15.59 -31.06
#